data_AF-A0A661INL5-F1
#
_entry.id   AF-A0A661INL5-F1
#
_cell.length_a   1.000
_cell.length_b   1.000
_cell.length_c   1.000
_cell.angle_alpha   90.00
_cell.angle_beta   90.00
_cell.angle_gamma   90.00
#
_symmetry.space_group_name_H-M   'P 1'
#
loop_
_entity.id
_entity.type
_entity.pdbx_description
1 polymer ?
#
loop_
_entity_poly.entity_id
_entity_poly.type
_entity_poly.pdbx_seq_one_letter_code
_entity_poly.pdbx_strand_id
1 'polypeptide(L)'
;MSKKKNRGPIVDGFYRYREELIAAVEYLMKRGITRSGEIAKRLGISPFTVRNIKLILKRRKAREEKEKAESKKHKDIIEEILSGE
;
A
#
# COMPACT_ATOMS: atom_id res chain seq x y z
N MET A 1 -12.65 15.88 -24.57
CA MET A 1 -11.59 15.29 -23.71
C MET A 1 -12.22 14.34 -22.70
N SER A 2 -12.05 13.03 -22.90
CA SER A 2 -12.65 12.01 -22.02
C SER A 2 -11.98 12.05 -20.64
N LYS A 3 -12.71 12.50 -19.62
CA LYS A 3 -12.33 12.35 -18.20
C LYS A 3 -12.29 10.86 -17.87
N LYS A 4 -11.18 10.18 -18.17
CA LYS A 4 -10.93 8.81 -17.72
C LYS A 4 -11.09 8.79 -16.21
N LYS A 5 -12.22 8.25 -15.73
CA LYS A 5 -12.51 8.11 -14.31
C LYS A 5 -11.39 7.26 -13.72
N ASN A 6 -10.56 7.85 -12.85
CA ASN A 6 -9.44 7.18 -12.16
C ASN A 6 -9.91 6.07 -11.16
N ARG A 7 -11.07 5.47 -11.40
CA ARG A 7 -11.79 4.59 -10.48
C ARG A 7 -12.03 3.26 -11.20
N GLY A 8 -11.20 2.25 -10.89
CA GLY A 8 -11.46 0.87 -11.27
C GLY A 8 -12.52 0.21 -10.40
N PRO A 9 -12.75 -1.11 -10.55
CA PRO A 9 -13.69 -1.86 -9.72
C PRO A 9 -13.34 -1.75 -8.23
N ILE A 10 -14.33 -1.86 -7.34
CA ILE A 10 -14.10 -1.84 -5.88
C ILE A 10 -13.47 -3.18 -5.48
N VAL A 11 -12.31 -3.14 -4.81
CA VAL A 11 -11.64 -4.32 -4.25
C VAL A 11 -11.36 -4.02 -2.77
N ASP A 12 -11.67 -4.96 -1.87
CA ASP A 12 -11.50 -4.82 -0.42
C ASP A 12 -12.14 -3.55 0.19
N GLY A 13 -13.26 -3.09 -0.37
CA GLY A 13 -14.01 -1.92 0.11
C GLY A 13 -13.44 -0.55 -0.31
N PHE A 14 -12.45 -0.51 -1.22
CA PHE A 14 -11.89 0.73 -1.77
C PHE A 14 -11.95 0.72 -3.30
N TYR A 15 -12.07 1.91 -3.91
CA TYR A 15 -11.87 2.04 -5.35
C TYR A 15 -10.48 1.53 -5.72
N ARG A 16 -10.39 0.63 -6.70
CA ARG A 16 -9.10 0.23 -7.28
C ARG A 16 -8.52 1.43 -8.02
N TYR A 17 -7.53 2.06 -7.38
CA TYR A 17 -6.67 3.03 -8.04
C TYR A 17 -5.70 2.28 -8.94
N ARG A 18 -5.24 2.95 -9.99
CA ARG A 18 -4.16 2.47 -10.85
C ARG A 18 -2.90 2.25 -10.02
N GLU A 19 -2.20 1.14 -10.22
CA GLU A 19 -0.97 0.84 -9.47
C GLU A 19 0.08 1.95 -9.67
N GLU A 20 0.12 2.57 -10.85
CA GLU A 20 1.00 3.71 -11.14
C GLU A 20 0.69 4.91 -10.23
N LEU A 21 -0.58 5.15 -9.91
CA LEU A 21 -0.98 6.22 -9.00
C LEU A 21 -0.61 5.90 -7.55
N ILE A 22 -0.76 4.64 -7.14
CA ILE A 22 -0.36 4.18 -5.81
C ILE A 22 1.16 4.34 -5.65
N ALA A 23 1.93 3.87 -6.63
CA ALA A 23 3.38 4.00 -6.67
C ALA A 23 3.84 5.47 -6.67
N ALA A 24 3.18 6.34 -7.42
CA ALA A 24 3.50 7.78 -7.43
C ALA A 24 3.28 8.44 -6.05
N VAL A 25 2.19 8.09 -5.35
CA VAL A 25 1.95 8.59 -3.99
C VAL A 25 2.99 8.05 -3.01
N GLU A 26 3.31 6.76 -3.09
CA GLU A 26 4.32 6.12 -2.25
C GLU A 26 5.72 6.74 -2.47
N TYR A 27 6.10 6.99 -3.71
CA TYR A 27 7.36 7.63 -4.08
C TYR A 27 7.49 9.02 -3.46
N LEU A 28 6.44 9.85 -3.54
CA LEU A 28 6.44 11.18 -2.93
C LEU A 28 6.57 11.10 -1.40
N MET A 29 5.92 10.13 -0.76
CA MET A 29 6.07 9.89 0.68
C MET A 29 7.49 9.49 1.06
N LYS A 30 8.13 8.59 0.30
CA LYS A 30 9.54 8.19 0.50
C LYS A 30 10.51 9.37 0.37
N ARG A 31 10.15 10.36 -0.46
CA ARG A 31 10.88 11.62 -0.62
C ARG A 31 10.62 12.66 0.49
N GLY A 32 9.86 12.32 1.53
CA GLY A 32 9.52 13.21 2.64
C GLY A 32 8.30 14.12 2.39
N ILE A 33 7.65 14.03 1.22
CA ILE A 33 6.44 14.79 0.94
C ILE A 33 5.26 14.02 1.51
N THR A 34 4.86 14.38 2.72
CA THR A 34 3.81 13.66 3.47
C THR A 34 2.47 14.39 3.49
N ARG A 35 2.40 15.68 3.16
CA ARG A 35 1.14 16.44 3.22
C ARG A 35 0.21 16.05 2.07
N SER A 36 -0.99 15.55 2.39
CA SER A 36 -1.94 15.06 1.37
C SER A 36 -2.33 16.13 0.35
N GLY A 37 -2.48 17.39 0.78
CA GLY A 37 -2.78 18.50 -0.12
C GLY A 37 -1.64 18.81 -1.10
N GLU A 38 -0.39 18.61 -0.69
CA GLU A 38 0.77 18.84 -1.55
C GLU A 38 0.91 17.74 -2.60
N ILE A 39 0.81 16.47 -2.17
CA ILE A 39 0.79 15.31 -3.07
C ILE A 39 -0.35 15.46 -4.10
N ALA A 40 -1.52 15.87 -3.64
CA ALA A 40 -2.70 16.08 -4.49
C ALA A 40 -2.44 17.14 -5.58
N LYS A 41 -1.83 18.28 -5.21
CA LYS A 41 -1.45 19.34 -6.16
C LYS A 41 -0.44 18.83 -7.19
N ARG A 42 0.60 18.10 -6.77
CA ARG A 42 1.65 17.57 -7.66
C ARG A 42 1.10 16.54 -8.66
N LEU A 43 0.14 15.73 -8.24
CA LEU A 43 -0.42 14.63 -9.06
C LEU A 43 -1.73 15.00 -9.78
N GLY A 44 -2.27 16.21 -9.57
CA GLY A 44 -3.53 16.64 -10.19
C GLY A 44 -4.75 15.84 -9.75
N ILE A 45 -4.78 15.39 -8.48
CA ILE A 45 -5.87 14.55 -7.93
C ILE A 45 -6.50 15.19 -6.69
N SER A 46 -7.59 14.61 -6.20
CA SER A 46 -8.23 15.04 -4.97
C SER A 46 -7.39 14.69 -3.73
N PRO A 47 -7.28 15.57 -2.71
CA PRO A 47 -6.69 15.23 -1.42
C PRO A 47 -7.34 14.00 -0.76
N PHE A 48 -8.63 13.77 -1.00
CA PHE A 48 -9.34 12.57 -0.53
C PHE A 48 -8.81 11.30 -1.20
N THR A 49 -8.47 11.36 -2.49
CA THR A 49 -7.85 10.24 -3.21
C THR A 49 -6.50 9.89 -2.59
N VAL A 50 -5.66 10.89 -2.30
CA VAL A 50 -4.38 10.67 -1.61
C VAL A 50 -4.60 10.03 -0.23
N ARG A 51 -5.56 10.52 0.56
CA ARG A 51 -5.90 9.93 1.86
C ARG A 51 -6.28 8.46 1.74
N ASN A 52 -7.11 8.10 0.76
CA ASN A 52 -7.51 6.71 0.54
C ASN A 52 -6.33 5.83 0.12
N ILE A 53 -5.46 6.31 -0.78
CA ILE A 53 -4.27 5.58 -1.21
C ILE A 53 -3.31 5.34 -0.02
N LYS A 54 -3.13 6.33 0.85
CA LYS A 54 -2.33 6.15 2.07
C LYS A 54 -2.87 5.05 2.98
N LEU A 55 -4.19 4.94 3.11
CA LEU A 55 -4.81 3.85 3.87
C LEU A 55 -4.54 2.49 3.23
N ILE A 56 -4.60 2.39 1.91
CA ILE A 56 -4.26 1.17 1.17
C ILE A 56 -2.80 0.79 1.43
N LEU A 57 -1.85 1.73 1.28
CA LEU A 57 -0.43 1.50 1.55
C LEU A 57 -0.18 1.04 2.99
N LYS A 58 -0.84 1.68 3.97
CA LYS A 58 -0.73 1.28 5.38
C LYS A 58 -1.23 -0.16 5.60
N ARG A 59 -2.33 -0.55 4.97
CA ARG A 59 -2.87 -1.91 5.04
C ARG A 59 -1.97 -2.94 4.35
N ARG A 60 -1.40 -2.61 3.19
CA ARG A 60 -0.42 -3.47 2.49
C ARG A 60 0.79 -3.76 3.38
N LYS A 61 1.38 -2.71 3.97
CA LYS A 61 2.51 -2.87 4.89
C LYS A 61 2.17 -3.76 6.10
N ALA A 62 0.98 -3.57 6.68
CA ALA A 62 0.54 -4.40 7.81
C ALA A 62 0.30 -5.87 7.42
N ARG A 63 -0.14 -6.16 6.19
CA ARG A 63 -0.26 -7.54 5.69
C ARG A 63 1.11 -8.17 5.45
N GLU A 64 2.03 -7.45 4.80
CA GLU A 64 3.41 -7.91 4.58
C GLU A 64 4.14 -8.18 5.90
N GLU A 65 3.95 -7.34 6.92
CA GLU A 65 4.54 -7.55 8.26
C GLU A 65 3.99 -8.82 8.93
N LYS A 66 2.69 -9.11 8.80
CA LYS A 66 2.08 -10.35 9.30
C LYS A 66 2.59 -11.58 8.57
N GLU A 67 2.64 -11.55 7.25
CA GLU A 67 3.15 -12.66 6.43
C GLU A 67 4.63 -12.95 6.74
N LYS A 68 5.46 -11.91 6.94
CA LYS A 68 6.86 -12.07 7.37
C LYS A 68 6.95 -12.67 8.77
N ALA A 69 6.08 -12.27 9.69
CA ALA A 69 6.06 -12.82 11.05
C ALA A 69 5.64 -14.31 11.06
N GLU A 70 4.62 -14.66 10.28
CA GLU A 70 4.19 -16.06 10.10
C GLU A 70 5.27 -16.91 9.43
N SER A 71 5.93 -16.38 8.39
CA SER A 71 7.03 -17.08 7.71
C SER A 71 8.24 -17.31 8.63
N LYS A 72 8.55 -16.36 9.52
CA LYS A 72 9.60 -16.54 10.53
C LYS A 72 9.25 -17.65 11.51
N LYS A 73 8.04 -17.60 12.11
CA LYS A 73 7.56 -18.67 13.00
C LYS A 73 7.63 -20.04 12.35
N HIS A 74 7.25 -20.15 11.07
CA HIS A 74 7.30 -21.43 10.36
C HIS A 74 8.74 -21.92 10.14
N LYS A 75 9.71 -21.02 9.90
CA LYS A 75 11.12 -21.39 9.82
C LYS A 75 11.67 -21.85 11.16
N ASP A 76 11.35 -21.13 12.23
CA ASP A 76 11.78 -21.46 13.59
C ASP A 76 11.28 -22.86 13.99
N ILE A 77 10.01 -23.19 13.67
CA ILE A 77 9.43 -24.52 13.89
C ILE A 77 10.15 -25.61 13.08
N ILE A 78 10.49 -25.35 11.81
CA ILE A 78 11.23 -26.31 10.98
C ILE A 78 12.64 -26.54 11.55
N GLU A 79 13.32 -25.49 11.97
CA GLU A 79 14.65 -25.59 12.57
C GLU A 79 14.62 -26.38 13.89
N GLU A 80 13.59 -26.19 14.73
CA GLU A 80 13.37 -26.96 15.96
C GLU A 80 13.15 -28.46 15.67
N ILE A 81 12.34 -28.80 14.66
CA ILE A 81 12.10 -30.20 14.25
C ILE A 81 13.35 -30.86 13.66
N LEU A 82 14.13 -30.13 12.84
CA LEU A 82 15.34 -30.65 12.20
C LEU A 82 16.54 -30.74 13.17
N SER A 83 16.54 -29.93 14.22
CA SER A 83 17.57 -29.94 15.26
C SER A 83 17.31 -30.97 16.36
N GLY A 84 16.37 -31.90 16.13
CA GLY A 84 15.89 -32.92 17.05
C GLY A 84 16.86 -33.37 18.13
N GLU A 85 16.43 -33.21 19.39
CA GLU A 85 16.70 -34.21 20.42
C GLU A 85 15.95 -35.52 20.12
#